data_AF-A0A9W4UAH6-F1
#
_entry.id   AF-A0A9W4UAH6-F1
#
_cell.length_a   1.000
_cell.length_b   1.000
_cell.length_c   1.000
_cell.angle_alpha   90.00
_cell.angle_beta   90.00
_cell.angle_gamma   90.00
#
_symmetry.space_group_name_H-M   'P 1'
#
loop_
_entity.id
_entity.type
_entity.pdbx_description
1 polymer ?
#
loop_
_entity_poly.entity_id
_entity_poly.type
_entity_poly.pdbx_seq_one_letter_code
_entity_poly.pdbx_strand_id
1 'polypeptide(L)' 'MLESARLKPIAPFSIPQAAPNDRVVDNFNILARTNYIVNTYALNVLNPY' A
#
# COMPACT_ATOMS: atom_id res chain seq x y z
N MET A 1 -9.71 -16.73 -10.82
CA MET A 1 -9.24 -16.60 -9.41
C MET A 1 -8.73 -15.18 -9.10
N LEU A 2 -8.08 -14.49 -10.04
CA LEU A 2 -7.52 -13.14 -9.83
C LEU A 2 -8.53 -12.09 -9.37
N GLU A 3 -9.74 -12.08 -9.96
CA GLU A 3 -10.75 -11.08 -9.63
C GLU A 3 -11.34 -11.24 -8.23
N SER A 4 -11.41 -12.47 -7.70
CA SER A 4 -11.88 -12.71 -6.32
C SER A 4 -10.88 -12.20 -5.27
N ALA A 5 -9.58 -12.23 -5.57
CA ALA A 5 -8.54 -11.70 -4.68
C ALA A 5 -8.57 -10.17 -4.59
N ARG A 6 -9.12 -9.49 -5.61
CA ARG A 6 -9.34 -8.04 -5.55
C ARG A 6 -10.43 -7.66 -4.56
N LEU A 7 -11.53 -8.43 -4.49
CA LEU A 7 -12.68 -8.14 -3.63
C LEU A 7 -12.46 -8.55 -2.16
N LYS A 8 -11.64 -9.59 -1.91
CA LYS A 8 -11.30 -10.03 -0.55
C LYS A 8 -9.80 -10.31 -0.44
N PRO A 9 -8.98 -9.27 -0.23
CA PRO A 9 -7.53 -9.46 -0.10
C PRO A 9 -7.20 -10.32 1.12
N ILE A 10 -6.35 -11.32 0.92
CA ILE A 10 -5.83 -12.22 1.98
C ILE A 10 -5.01 -11.45 3.03
N ALA A 11 -4.39 -10.34 2.64
CA ALA A 11 -3.69 -9.41 3.52
C ALA A 11 -4.10 -7.96 3.16
N PRO A 12 -5.02 -7.34 3.93
CA PRO A 12 -5.46 -5.96 3.66
C PRO A 12 -4.37 -4.91 3.93
N PHE A 13 -3.29 -5.32 4.61
CA PHE A 13 -2.09 -4.54 4.85
C PHE A 13 -0.84 -5.30 4.43
N SER A 14 0.16 -4.60 3.91
CA SER A 14 1.48 -5.18 3.67
C SER A 14 2.24 -5.45 4.97
N ILE A 15 3.30 -6.26 4.89
CA ILE A 15 4.32 -6.29 5.93
C ILE A 15 5.00 -4.91 5.99
N PRO A 16 5.35 -4.38 7.19
CA PRO A 16 6.10 -3.14 7.30
C PRO A 16 7.44 -3.23 6.55
N GLN A 17 7.74 -2.21 5.76
CA GLN A 17 9.00 -2.11 5.03
C GLN A 17 9.61 -0.73 5.22
N ALA A 18 10.94 -0.67 5.37
CA ALA A 18 11.66 0.59 5.42
C ALA A 18 11.93 1.09 4.00
N ALA A 19 11.68 2.37 3.74
CA ALA A 19 12.03 3.00 2.48
C ALA A 19 13.57 2.96 2.28
N PRO A 20 14.09 2.37 1.19
CA PRO A 20 15.55 2.27 0.99
C PRO A 20 16.19 3.63 0.68
N ASN A 21 15.40 4.56 0.16
CA ASN A 21 15.74 5.94 -0.16
C ASN A 21 14.52 6.84 0.06
N ASP A 22 14.72 8.15 -0.06
CA ASP A 22 13.63 9.13 -0.07
C ASP A 22 12.65 8.84 -1.20
N ARG A 23 11.34 8.89 -0.91
CA ARG A 23 10.29 8.60 -1.90
C ARG A 23 9.13 9.55 -1.76
N VAL A 24 8.79 10.22 -2.85
CA VAL A 24 7.59 11.04 -2.94
C VAL A 24 6.42 10.16 -3.41
N VAL A 25 5.36 10.11 -2.61
CA VAL A 25 4.06 9.52 -2.96
C VAL A 25 3.05 10.65 -2.98
N ASP A 26 2.55 10.97 -4.16
CA ASP A 26 1.70 12.15 -4.39
C ASP A 26 2.43 13.43 -3.91
N ASN A 27 1.89 14.17 -2.94
CA ASN A 27 2.55 15.33 -2.32
C ASN A 27 3.26 15.02 -0.99
N PHE A 28 3.36 13.75 -0.59
CA PHE A 28 4.01 13.35 0.65
C PHE A 28 5.40 12.77 0.40
N ASN A 29 6.39 13.28 1.13
CA ASN A 29 7.73 12.73 1.09
C ASN A 29 7.97 11.73 2.22
N ILE A 30 8.25 10.47 1.86
CA ILE A 30 8.65 9.40 2.75
C ILE A 30 10.18 9.37 2.81
N LEU A 31 10.74 9.88 3.90
CA LEU A 31 12.19 9.92 4.10
C LEU A 31 12.79 8.50 4.11
N ALA A 32 14.05 8.40 3.68
CA ALA A 32 14.82 7.17 3.75
C ALA A 32 14.77 6.56 5.17
N ARG A 33 14.72 5.23 5.24
CA ARG A 33 14.64 4.41 6.46
C ARG A 33 13.33 4.54 7.25
N THR A 34 12.35 5.30 6.77
CA THR A 34 11.01 5.34 7.35
C THR A 34 10.27 4.03 7.06
N ASN A 35 9.71 3.41 8.10
CA ASN A 35 8.84 2.24 7.91
C ASN A 35 7.45 2.68 7.45
N TYR A 36 6.92 2.00 6.45
CA TYR A 36 5.55 2.19 5.97
C TYR A 36 4.83 0.86 5.78
N ILE A 37 3.50 0.93 5.76
CA ILE A 37 2.58 -0.18 5.49
C ILE A 37 1.63 0.29 4.39
N VAL A 38 1.33 -0.59 3.42
CA VAL A 38 0.37 -0.31 2.35
C VAL A 38 -0.99 -0.90 2.69
N ASN A 39 -2.03 -0.08 2.70
CA ASN A 39 -3.42 -0.54 2.81
C ASN A 39 -3.96 -0.97 1.44
N THR A 40 -3.87 -2.26 1.14
CA THR A 40 -4.27 -2.83 -0.15
C THR A 40 -5.79 -2.89 -0.32
N TYR A 41 -6.55 -2.98 0.79
CA TYR A 41 -8.01 -2.99 0.77
C TYR A 41 -8.56 -1.63 0.33
N ALA A 42 -8.04 -0.54 0.88
CA ALA A 42 -8.42 0.80 0.46
C ALA A 42 -8.15 1.01 -1.05
N LEU A 43 -6.99 0.57 -1.53
CA LEU A 43 -6.60 0.70 -2.95
C LEU A 43 -7.45 -0.14 -3.90
N ASN A 44 -7.89 -1.34 -3.52
CA ASN A 44 -8.56 -2.28 -4.43
C ASN A 44 -10.08 -2.33 -4.28
N VAL A 45 -10.61 -1.96 -3.11
CA VAL A 45 -12.04 -2.14 -2.78
C VAL A 45 -12.74 -0.82 -2.53
N LEU A 46 -12.07 0.15 -1.88
CA LEU A 46 -12.67 1.43 -1.50
C LEU A 46 -12.36 2.56 -2.49
N ASN A 47 -11.38 2.37 -3.37
CA ASN A 47 -11.02 3.37 -4.37
C ASN A 47 -12.11 3.46 -5.47
N PRO A 48 -12.78 4.62 -5.64
CA PRO A 48 -13.85 4.78 -6.62
C PRO A 48 -13.37 5.12 -8.04
N TYR A 49 -12.05 5.30 -8.22
CA TYR A 49 -11.38 5.58 -9.51
C TYR A 49 -10.68 4.32 -10.04
#